data_AF-A0A2G8XWQ8-F1
#
_entry.id   AF-A0A2G8XWQ8-F1
#
_cell.length_a   1.000
_cell.length_b   1.000
_cell.length_c   1.000
_cell.angle_alpha   90.00
_cell.angle_beta   90.00
_cell.angle_gamma   90.00
#
_symmetry.space_group_name_H-M   'P 1'
#
loop_
_entity.id
_entity.type
_entity.pdbx_description
1 polymer ?
#
loop_
_entity_poly.entity_id
_entity_poly.type
_entity_poly.pdbx_seq_one_letter_code
_entity_poly.pdbx_strand_id
1 'polypeptide(L)'
;AKWRAVLSIDPAKGKPTNLSITEVAHGLARYAAICQANRLVPIVEPEILTDGSHDITVCAEVTERVLAAVFKALNDHHVLLEGALLKPNMVTHGSDCPKPASHEEIAFYTVRSLKRTVPPALPGVMFLSGGQSEEDASLNLNEMNKMGPHPFQLSFSYGRALQASCLKAWKGVPENKAKAQQVLMERARANGEAQLGKYGGGAGGAAAASSLFEKRYVY
;
A
#
# COMPACT_ATOMS: atom_id res chain seq x y z
N ALA A 1 -9.12 10.11 8.95
CA ALA A 1 -8.05 9.73 9.91
C ALA A 1 -7.24 8.57 9.31
N LYS A 2 -6.09 8.20 9.90
CA LYS A 2 -5.30 7.03 9.50
C LYS A 2 -4.78 6.27 10.72
N TRP A 3 -4.82 4.93 10.72
CA TRP A 3 -4.18 4.11 11.74
C TRP A 3 -3.39 2.97 11.09
N ARG A 4 -2.09 2.89 11.40
CA ARG A 4 -1.19 1.85 10.91
C ARG A 4 -1.05 0.74 11.95
N ALA A 5 -1.31 -0.48 11.51
CA ALA A 5 -0.86 -1.70 12.17
C ALA A 5 0.22 -2.37 11.32
N VAL A 6 1.08 -3.17 11.94
CA VAL A 6 2.24 -3.78 11.30
C VAL A 6 2.26 -5.27 11.56
N LEU A 7 2.46 -6.06 10.51
CA LEU A 7 2.66 -7.50 10.57
C LEU A 7 3.95 -7.88 9.85
N SER A 8 4.53 -9.03 10.18
CA SER A 8 5.75 -9.54 9.54
C SER A 8 5.54 -10.96 9.02
N ILE A 9 6.17 -11.27 7.89
CA ILE A 9 6.26 -12.62 7.35
C ILE A 9 7.58 -13.23 7.80
N ASP A 10 7.51 -14.33 8.54
CA ASP A 10 8.68 -15.13 8.93
C ASP A 10 8.22 -16.59 9.05
N PRO A 11 8.32 -17.38 7.96
CA PRO A 11 7.83 -18.75 7.94
C PRO A 11 8.51 -19.63 9.00
N ALA A 12 9.81 -19.40 9.27
CA ALA A 12 10.56 -20.16 10.26
C ALA A 12 10.05 -19.94 11.70
N LYS A 13 9.40 -18.80 11.97
CA LYS A 13 8.81 -18.46 13.27
C LYS A 13 7.28 -18.50 13.26
N GLY A 14 6.66 -18.97 12.18
CA GLY A 14 5.20 -18.98 12.02
C GLY A 14 4.57 -17.58 12.10
N LYS A 15 5.24 -16.54 11.58
CA LYS A 15 4.70 -15.19 11.54
C LYS A 15 4.00 -14.88 10.20
N PRO A 16 2.88 -14.14 10.21
CA PRO A 16 2.23 -13.58 11.39
C PRO A 16 1.45 -14.63 12.19
N THR A 17 1.60 -14.58 13.52
CA THR A 17 0.91 -15.53 14.42
C THR A 17 -0.57 -15.19 14.53
N ASN A 18 -1.40 -16.15 14.94
CA ASN A 18 -2.82 -15.92 15.18
C ASN A 18 -3.06 -14.74 16.13
N LEU A 19 -2.28 -14.64 17.21
CA LEU A 19 -2.37 -13.52 18.16
C LEU A 19 -2.09 -12.18 17.48
N SER A 20 -1.06 -12.10 16.62
CA SER A 20 -0.74 -10.87 15.88
C SER A 20 -1.88 -10.46 14.96
N ILE A 21 -2.48 -11.42 14.23
CA ILE A 21 -3.58 -11.13 13.30
C ILE A 21 -4.82 -10.66 14.07
N THR A 22 -5.18 -11.36 15.15
CA THR A 22 -6.34 -11.01 15.98
C THR A 22 -6.22 -9.62 16.58
N GLU A 23 -5.06 -9.29 17.16
CA GLU A 23 -4.85 -7.98 17.79
C GLU A 23 -4.90 -6.85 16.77
N VAL A 24 -4.25 -7.03 15.61
CA VAL A 24 -4.27 -6.04 14.53
C VAL A 24 -5.69 -5.81 14.01
N ALA A 25 -6.42 -6.89 13.73
CA ALA A 25 -7.79 -6.78 13.22
C ALA A 25 -8.72 -6.10 14.22
N HIS A 26 -8.66 -6.48 15.50
CA HIS A 26 -9.47 -5.89 16.55
C HIS A 26 -9.13 -4.40 16.77
N GLY A 27 -7.85 -4.05 16.88
CA GLY A 27 -7.40 -2.66 17.06
C GLY A 27 -7.85 -1.74 15.93
N LEU A 28 -7.73 -2.21 14.67
CA LEU A 28 -8.18 -1.46 13.49
C LEU A 28 -9.71 -1.28 13.47
N ALA A 29 -10.48 -2.30 13.87
CA ALA A 29 -11.93 -2.23 13.90
C ALA A 29 -12.45 -1.27 14.98
N ARG A 30 -11.86 -1.32 16.19
CA ARG A 30 -12.11 -0.35 17.27
C ARG A 30 -11.82 1.08 16.80
N TYR A 31 -10.66 1.30 16.21
CA TYR A 31 -10.24 2.58 15.65
C TYR A 31 -11.25 3.11 14.61
N ALA A 32 -11.66 2.26 13.66
CA ALA A 32 -12.54 2.64 12.57
C ALA A 32 -13.94 3.04 13.09
N ALA A 33 -14.51 2.26 14.01
CA ALA A 33 -15.80 2.56 14.63
C ALA A 33 -15.77 3.91 15.39
N ILE A 34 -14.70 4.17 16.15
CA ILE A 34 -14.53 5.45 16.87
C ILE A 34 -14.40 6.62 15.90
N CYS A 35 -13.66 6.46 14.79
CA CYS A 35 -13.56 7.50 13.76
C CYS A 35 -14.92 7.82 13.15
N GLN A 36 -15.70 6.80 12.78
CA GLN A 36 -17.02 6.99 12.17
C GLN A 36 -18.01 7.64 13.14
N ALA A 37 -17.99 7.25 14.42
CA ALA A 37 -18.79 7.91 15.47
C ALA A 37 -18.46 9.40 15.62
N ASN A 38 -17.25 9.81 15.24
CA ASN A 38 -16.79 11.20 15.25
C ASN A 38 -16.67 11.81 13.83
N ARG A 39 -17.36 11.24 12.85
CA ARG A 39 -17.49 11.77 11.47
C ARG A 39 -16.16 11.88 10.71
N LEU A 40 -15.17 11.06 11.05
CA LEU A 40 -13.92 10.93 10.32
C LEU A 40 -13.92 9.62 9.53
N VAL A 41 -13.65 9.68 8.23
CA VAL A 41 -13.42 8.48 7.41
C VAL A 41 -12.14 7.77 7.91
N PRO A 42 -12.20 6.50 8.35
CA PRO A 42 -11.02 5.75 8.75
C PRO A 42 -10.32 5.14 7.54
N ILE A 43 -9.01 5.39 7.44
CA ILE A 43 -8.12 4.59 6.59
C ILE A 43 -7.57 3.45 7.45
N VAL A 44 -7.95 2.22 7.11
CA VAL A 44 -7.56 0.98 7.77
C VAL A 44 -6.26 0.47 7.12
N GLU A 45 -5.14 0.53 7.84
CA GLU A 45 -3.80 0.20 7.29
C GLU A 45 -3.17 -1.02 8.00
N PRO A 46 -3.49 -2.26 7.60
CA PRO A 46 -2.82 -3.47 8.05
C PRO A 46 -1.57 -3.75 7.20
N GLU A 47 -0.48 -3.02 7.43
CA GLU A 47 0.75 -3.16 6.65
C GLU A 47 1.48 -4.47 6.98
N ILE A 48 1.57 -5.37 6.00
CA ILE A 48 2.46 -6.52 6.06
C ILE A 48 3.81 -6.10 5.48
N LEU A 49 4.86 -6.17 6.31
CA LEU A 49 6.21 -5.78 5.93
C LEU A 49 6.79 -6.72 4.88
N THR A 50 7.58 -6.16 3.97
CA THR A 50 8.30 -6.91 2.93
C THR A 50 9.57 -7.59 3.45
N ASP A 51 10.01 -7.33 4.69
CA ASP A 51 11.24 -7.92 5.24
C ASP A 51 11.30 -9.45 5.06
N GLY A 52 12.44 -9.96 4.58
CA GLY A 52 12.72 -11.39 4.41
C GLY A 52 12.83 -11.83 2.94
N SER A 53 13.01 -13.13 2.73
CA SER A 53 13.22 -13.75 1.40
C SER A 53 12.05 -14.63 0.95
N HIS A 54 10.82 -14.25 1.35
CA HIS A 54 9.61 -15.00 1.04
C HIS A 54 9.13 -14.74 -0.39
N ASP A 55 8.60 -15.79 -1.03
CA ASP A 55 8.02 -15.70 -2.37
C ASP A 55 6.73 -14.84 -2.39
N ILE A 56 6.35 -14.34 -3.57
CA ILE A 56 5.16 -13.50 -3.75
C ILE A 56 3.89 -14.28 -3.43
N THR A 57 3.89 -15.60 -3.67
CA THR A 57 2.80 -16.50 -3.30
C THR A 57 2.58 -16.53 -1.79
N VAL A 58 3.65 -16.57 -0.98
CA VAL A 58 3.57 -16.52 0.49
C VAL A 58 3.01 -15.17 0.94
N CYS A 59 3.45 -14.06 0.32
CA CYS A 59 2.89 -12.74 0.59
C CYS A 59 1.39 -12.69 0.27
N ALA A 60 0.96 -13.30 -0.83
CA ALA A 60 -0.44 -13.38 -1.22
C ALA A 60 -1.28 -14.16 -0.20
N GLU A 61 -0.80 -15.31 0.26
CA GLU A 61 -1.47 -16.14 1.27
C GLU A 61 -1.63 -15.40 2.60
N VAL A 62 -0.56 -14.75 3.06
CA VAL A 62 -0.59 -13.98 4.31
C VAL A 62 -1.51 -12.77 4.15
N THR A 63 -1.46 -12.07 3.02
CA THR A 63 -2.34 -10.93 2.73
C THR A 63 -3.80 -11.35 2.74
N GLU A 64 -4.16 -12.45 2.07
CA GLU A 64 -5.53 -12.98 2.06
C GLU A 64 -6.00 -13.33 3.47
N ARG A 65 -5.16 -14.00 4.28
CA ARG A 65 -5.49 -14.34 5.67
C ARG A 65 -5.72 -13.11 6.54
N VAL A 66 -4.83 -12.12 6.46
CA VAL A 66 -4.90 -10.89 7.26
C VAL A 66 -6.12 -10.06 6.87
N LEU A 67 -6.37 -9.86 5.58
CA LEU A 67 -7.51 -9.07 5.12
C LEU A 67 -8.84 -9.74 5.47
N ALA A 68 -8.95 -11.06 5.35
CA ALA A 68 -10.15 -11.79 5.80
C ALA A 68 -10.44 -11.54 7.29
N ALA A 69 -9.43 -11.59 8.15
CA ALA A 69 -9.58 -11.30 9.58
C ALA A 69 -9.95 -9.82 9.84
N VAL A 70 -9.32 -8.88 9.12
CA VAL A 70 -9.62 -7.44 9.23
C VAL A 70 -11.07 -7.17 8.85
N PHE A 71 -11.56 -7.62 7.69
CA PHE A 71 -12.95 -7.37 7.28
C PHE A 71 -13.96 -8.06 8.18
N LYS A 72 -13.65 -9.25 8.73
CA LYS A 72 -14.49 -9.88 9.75
C LYS A 72 -14.58 -9.00 11.00
N ALA A 73 -13.46 -8.48 11.50
CA ALA A 73 -13.46 -7.60 12.66
C ALA A 73 -14.19 -6.26 12.38
N LEU A 74 -14.02 -5.67 11.19
CA LEU A 74 -14.77 -4.46 10.80
C LEU A 74 -16.28 -4.71 10.84
N ASN A 75 -16.73 -5.87 10.36
CA ASN A 75 -18.13 -6.26 10.41
C ASN A 75 -18.64 -6.45 11.85
N ASP A 76 -17.88 -7.16 12.70
CA ASP A 76 -18.22 -7.39 14.11
C ASP A 76 -18.35 -6.09 14.91
N HIS A 77 -17.61 -5.06 14.51
CA HIS A 77 -17.62 -3.73 15.13
C HIS A 77 -18.56 -2.74 14.44
N HIS A 78 -19.43 -3.22 13.54
CA HIS A 78 -20.45 -2.42 12.84
C HIS A 78 -19.87 -1.23 12.05
N VAL A 79 -18.66 -1.38 11.50
CA VAL A 79 -18.05 -0.37 10.65
C VAL A 79 -18.78 -0.31 9.31
N LEU A 80 -19.23 0.88 8.90
CA LEU A 80 -19.82 1.12 7.60
C LEU A 80 -18.72 1.14 6.53
N LEU A 81 -18.68 0.13 5.64
CA LEU A 81 -17.59 0.01 4.65
C LEU A 81 -17.63 1.13 3.60
N GLU A 82 -18.82 1.61 3.24
CA GLU A 82 -19.05 2.72 2.33
C GLU A 82 -18.39 4.02 2.82
N GLY A 83 -18.23 4.14 4.15
CA GLY A 83 -17.60 5.27 4.82
C GLY A 83 -16.18 4.99 5.30
N ALA A 84 -15.46 4.04 4.69
CA ALA A 84 -14.10 3.64 5.05
C ALA A 84 -13.19 3.48 3.82
N LEU A 85 -11.88 3.41 4.04
CA LEU A 85 -10.89 3.10 3.01
C LEU A 85 -9.90 2.06 3.54
N LEU A 86 -9.39 1.21 2.65
CA LEU A 86 -8.31 0.27 2.96
C LEU A 86 -6.97 0.83 2.46
N LYS A 87 -5.92 0.70 3.25
CA LYS A 87 -4.53 1.00 2.85
C LYS A 87 -3.65 -0.23 3.10
N PRO A 88 -3.64 -1.21 2.19
CA PRO A 88 -2.84 -2.41 2.32
C PRO A 88 -1.47 -2.22 1.68
N ASN A 89 -0.55 -3.13 1.97
CA ASN A 89 0.62 -3.38 1.11
C ASN A 89 0.18 -3.95 -0.25
N MET A 90 0.98 -3.70 -1.29
CA MET A 90 0.91 -4.53 -2.49
C MET A 90 1.46 -5.93 -2.17
N VAL A 91 1.08 -6.92 -2.97
CA VAL A 91 1.59 -8.29 -2.85
C VAL A 91 2.87 -8.40 -3.68
N THR A 92 4.01 -8.49 -3.01
CA THR A 92 5.35 -8.53 -3.63
C THR A 92 6.18 -9.67 -3.07
N HIS A 93 7.31 -9.98 -3.70
CA HIS A 93 8.38 -10.72 -3.02
C HIS A 93 8.87 -9.98 -1.76
N GLY A 94 9.52 -10.74 -0.89
CA GLY A 94 10.27 -10.17 0.22
C GLY A 94 11.48 -9.35 -0.25
N SER A 95 11.92 -8.39 0.57
CA SER A 95 13.01 -7.45 0.26
C SER A 95 14.36 -8.13 0.03
N ASP A 96 14.58 -9.30 0.61
CA ASP A 96 15.80 -10.09 0.49
C ASP A 96 15.71 -11.13 -0.66
N CYS A 97 14.60 -11.15 -1.41
CA CYS A 97 14.51 -11.98 -2.61
C CYS A 97 15.45 -11.46 -3.71
N PRO A 98 16.32 -12.31 -4.29
CA PRO A 98 17.32 -11.87 -5.26
C PRO A 98 16.73 -11.44 -6.60
N LYS A 99 15.48 -11.81 -6.88
CA LYS A 99 14.77 -11.49 -8.12
C LYS A 99 13.46 -10.80 -7.76
N PRO A 100 13.32 -9.49 -8.01
CA PRO A 100 12.03 -8.81 -7.89
C PRO A 100 11.00 -9.41 -8.85
N ALA A 101 9.74 -9.42 -8.42
CA ALA A 101 8.63 -9.87 -9.24
C ALA A 101 8.39 -8.85 -10.37
N SER A 102 7.84 -9.30 -11.49
CA SER A 102 7.43 -8.36 -12.54
C SER A 102 6.24 -7.52 -12.06
N HIS A 103 6.07 -6.33 -12.63
CA HIS A 103 4.91 -5.48 -12.32
C HIS A 103 3.58 -6.17 -12.61
N GLU A 104 3.53 -6.99 -13.68
CA GLU A 104 2.36 -7.80 -14.04
C GLU A 104 2.04 -8.85 -12.98
N GLU A 105 3.07 -9.52 -12.45
CA GLU A 105 2.91 -10.53 -11.40
C GLU A 105 2.43 -9.89 -10.09
N ILE A 106 3.05 -8.76 -9.69
CA ILE A 106 2.65 -7.96 -8.52
C ILE A 106 1.18 -7.53 -8.67
N ALA A 107 0.80 -7.02 -9.84
CA ALA A 107 -0.56 -6.59 -10.10
C ALA A 107 -1.56 -7.75 -10.02
N PHE A 108 -1.24 -8.89 -10.64
CA PHE A 108 -2.08 -10.08 -10.62
C PHE A 108 -2.34 -10.56 -9.20
N TYR A 109 -1.29 -10.82 -8.42
CA TYR A 109 -1.45 -11.33 -7.06
C TYR A 109 -2.15 -10.32 -6.15
N THR A 110 -1.84 -9.03 -6.29
CA THR A 110 -2.49 -7.97 -5.48
C THR A 110 -3.98 -7.90 -5.77
N VAL A 111 -4.38 -7.77 -7.04
CA VAL A 111 -5.80 -7.69 -7.43
C VAL A 111 -6.55 -8.97 -7.05
N ARG A 112 -5.93 -10.15 -7.22
CA ARG A 112 -6.51 -11.44 -6.84
C ARG A 112 -6.79 -11.51 -5.33
N SER A 113 -5.80 -11.17 -4.50
CA SER A 113 -5.96 -11.22 -3.04
C SER A 113 -7.02 -10.24 -2.55
N LEU A 114 -7.13 -9.05 -3.13
CA LEU A 114 -8.20 -8.10 -2.84
C LEU A 114 -9.56 -8.64 -3.25
N LYS A 115 -9.72 -9.15 -4.49
CA LYS A 115 -11.00 -9.72 -4.96
C LYS A 115 -11.51 -10.90 -4.14
N ARG A 116 -10.60 -11.63 -3.47
CA ARG A 116 -10.96 -12.73 -2.57
C ARG A 116 -11.40 -12.29 -1.17
N THR A 117 -11.12 -11.06 -0.75
CA THR A 117 -11.24 -10.66 0.66
C THR A 117 -11.96 -9.34 0.92
N VAL A 118 -11.97 -8.41 -0.05
CA VAL A 118 -12.52 -7.06 0.10
C VAL A 118 -13.95 -7.01 -0.43
N PRO A 119 -14.97 -6.74 0.41
CA PRO A 119 -16.33 -6.54 -0.06
C PRO A 119 -16.46 -5.32 -0.97
N PRO A 120 -17.28 -5.37 -2.04
CA PRO A 120 -17.44 -4.27 -3.00
C PRO A 120 -18.15 -3.03 -2.42
N ALA A 121 -18.66 -3.09 -1.19
CA ALA A 121 -19.18 -1.93 -0.48
C ALA A 121 -18.07 -0.93 -0.10
N LEU A 122 -16.81 -1.39 0.01
CA LEU A 122 -15.68 -0.50 0.23
C LEU A 122 -15.44 0.34 -1.03
N PRO A 123 -15.39 1.68 -0.95
CA PRO A 123 -15.27 2.54 -2.14
C PRO A 123 -13.87 2.53 -2.76
N GLY A 124 -12.82 2.26 -1.97
CA GLY A 124 -11.45 2.38 -2.46
C GLY A 124 -10.37 1.75 -1.61
N VAL A 125 -9.32 1.34 -2.31
CA VAL A 125 -8.07 0.79 -1.80
C VAL A 125 -6.94 1.75 -2.18
N MET A 126 -6.29 2.33 -1.17
CA MET A 126 -5.28 3.37 -1.31
C MET A 126 -3.92 2.82 -0.89
N PHE A 127 -3.17 2.19 -1.80
CA PHE A 127 -1.96 1.44 -1.46
C PHE A 127 -0.90 2.30 -0.76
N LEU A 128 -0.21 1.69 0.21
CA LEU A 128 1.08 2.18 0.70
C LEU A 128 2.21 1.76 -0.27
N SER A 129 3.30 2.53 -0.34
CA SER A 129 4.42 2.20 -1.24
C SER A 129 5.44 1.23 -0.63
N GLY A 130 5.47 1.04 0.69
CA GLY A 130 6.15 -0.11 1.33
C GLY A 130 7.66 -0.25 1.09
N GLY A 131 8.36 0.83 0.74
CA GLY A 131 9.80 0.78 0.41
C GLY A 131 10.12 0.63 -1.08
N GLN A 132 9.11 0.49 -1.93
CA GLN A 132 9.28 0.60 -3.38
C GLN A 132 9.89 1.95 -3.77
N SER A 133 10.62 1.96 -4.89
CA SER A 133 11.06 3.20 -5.51
C SER A 133 9.86 4.07 -5.91
N GLU A 134 10.08 5.36 -6.20
CA GLU A 134 8.99 6.21 -6.67
C GLU A 134 8.41 5.65 -7.97
N GLU A 135 9.26 5.16 -8.87
CA GLU A 135 8.87 4.64 -10.18
C GLU A 135 8.17 3.28 -10.11
N ASP A 136 8.68 2.34 -9.32
CA ASP A 136 8.04 1.03 -9.15
C ASP A 136 6.64 1.17 -8.56
N ALA A 137 6.44 2.08 -7.60
CA ALA A 137 5.14 2.32 -7.01
C ALA A 137 4.11 2.77 -8.07
N SER A 138 4.52 3.65 -9.01
CA SER A 138 3.66 4.09 -10.11
C SER A 138 3.42 3.00 -11.15
N LEU A 139 4.46 2.24 -11.52
CA LEU A 139 4.35 1.14 -12.49
C LEU A 139 3.46 0.00 -11.98
N ASN A 140 3.63 -0.40 -10.73
CA ASN A 140 2.79 -1.43 -10.10
C ASN A 140 1.33 -0.98 -9.99
N LEU A 141 1.07 0.26 -9.58
CA LEU A 141 -0.28 0.82 -9.53
C LEU A 141 -0.93 0.89 -10.91
N ASN A 142 -0.15 1.28 -11.92
CA ASN A 142 -0.61 1.35 -13.30
C ASN A 142 -1.01 -0.03 -13.82
N GLU A 143 -0.18 -1.04 -13.58
CA GLU A 143 -0.44 -2.40 -14.04
C GLU A 143 -1.68 -3.00 -13.38
N MET A 144 -1.91 -2.71 -12.10
CA MET A 144 -3.17 -3.08 -11.43
C MET A 144 -4.39 -2.45 -12.09
N ASN A 145 -4.32 -1.17 -12.46
CA ASN A 145 -5.47 -0.47 -13.07
C ASN A 145 -5.68 -0.83 -14.55
N LYS A 146 -4.66 -1.29 -15.27
CA LYS A 146 -4.79 -1.89 -16.61
C LYS A 146 -5.66 -3.15 -16.60
N MET A 147 -5.74 -3.86 -15.48
CA MET A 147 -6.60 -5.05 -15.31
C MET A 147 -8.09 -4.71 -15.05
N GLY A 148 -8.47 -3.43 -15.06
CA GLY A 148 -9.83 -2.98 -14.76
C GLY A 148 -10.89 -3.35 -15.82
N PRO A 149 -12.17 -3.06 -15.56
CA PRO A 149 -12.67 -2.32 -14.39
C PRO A 149 -12.69 -3.15 -13.10
N HIS A 150 -12.53 -2.47 -11.96
CA HIS A 150 -12.54 -3.05 -10.61
C HIS A 150 -13.81 -2.64 -9.84
N PRO A 151 -14.27 -3.45 -8.86
CA PRO A 151 -15.45 -3.13 -8.06
C PRO A 151 -15.22 -2.00 -7.03
N PHE A 152 -13.97 -1.64 -6.79
CA PHE A 152 -13.53 -0.53 -5.93
C PHE A 152 -12.37 0.19 -6.60
N GLN A 153 -12.16 1.47 -6.25
CA GLN A 153 -11.04 2.24 -6.79
C GLN A 153 -9.70 1.68 -6.29
N LEU A 154 -8.73 1.51 -7.18
CA LEU A 154 -7.35 1.19 -6.84
C LEU A 154 -6.49 2.44 -7.05
N SER A 155 -6.01 3.03 -5.96
CA SER A 155 -5.27 4.30 -5.98
C SER A 155 -4.15 4.28 -4.92
N PHE A 156 -3.59 5.45 -4.59
CA PHE A 156 -2.36 5.57 -3.80
C PHE A 156 -2.54 6.40 -2.52
N SER A 157 -1.81 6.01 -1.48
CA SER A 157 -1.58 6.79 -0.26
C SER A 157 -0.07 6.77 0.07
N TYR A 158 0.69 7.49 -0.75
CA TYR A 158 2.16 7.43 -0.74
C TYR A 158 2.80 8.53 0.12
N GLY A 159 3.80 8.12 0.91
CA GLY A 159 4.75 9.02 1.55
C GLY A 159 6.02 9.11 0.71
N ARG A 160 6.96 8.20 0.98
CA ARG A 160 8.26 8.12 0.29
C ARG A 160 8.15 8.15 -1.24
N ALA A 161 7.23 7.40 -1.85
CA ALA A 161 7.07 7.34 -3.30
C ALA A 161 6.53 8.63 -3.97
N LEU A 162 6.11 9.63 -3.19
CA LEU A 162 5.75 10.97 -3.67
C LEU A 162 6.77 12.04 -3.28
N GLN A 163 7.60 11.78 -2.28
CA GLN A 163 8.39 12.81 -1.60
C GLN A 163 9.90 12.63 -1.74
N ALA A 164 10.39 11.45 -2.10
CA ALA A 164 11.84 11.17 -2.07
C ALA A 164 12.62 12.12 -3.00
N SER A 165 12.21 12.28 -4.26
CA SER A 165 12.87 13.20 -5.19
C SER A 165 12.57 14.66 -4.86
N CYS A 166 11.39 14.98 -4.33
CA CYS A 166 11.05 16.32 -3.85
C CYS A 166 12.01 16.78 -2.72
N LEU A 167 12.22 15.93 -1.71
CA LEU A 167 13.13 16.19 -0.60
C LEU A 167 14.59 16.34 -1.08
N LYS A 168 15.04 15.46 -1.99
CA LYS A 168 16.38 15.55 -2.60
C LYS A 168 16.58 16.82 -3.44
N ALA A 169 15.51 17.32 -4.07
CA ALA A 169 15.55 18.56 -4.84
C ALA A 169 15.55 19.80 -3.92
N TRP A 170 14.75 19.79 -2.84
CA TRP A 170 14.64 20.91 -1.91
C TRP A 170 15.92 21.13 -1.10
N LYS A 171 16.46 20.06 -0.49
CA LYS A 171 17.65 20.10 0.38
C LYS A 171 17.56 21.06 1.58
N GLY A 172 16.35 21.48 1.98
CA GLY A 172 16.16 22.50 3.01
C GLY A 172 16.48 23.93 2.57
N VAL A 173 16.77 24.15 1.28
CA VAL A 173 17.18 25.44 0.73
C VAL A 173 15.94 26.17 0.18
N PRO A 174 15.55 27.34 0.71
CA PRO A 174 14.33 28.06 0.29
C PRO A 174 14.25 28.34 -1.22
N GLU A 175 15.39 28.65 -1.85
CA GLU A 175 15.51 28.96 -3.27
C GLU A 175 15.15 27.75 -4.16
N ASN A 176 15.31 26.52 -3.65
CA ASN A 176 14.97 25.30 -4.36
C ASN A 176 13.48 24.95 -4.29
N LYS A 177 12.64 25.75 -3.62
CA LYS A 177 11.21 25.47 -3.42
C LYS A 177 10.50 25.17 -4.74
N ALA A 178 10.68 26.01 -5.76
CA ALA A 178 10.01 25.82 -7.05
C ALA A 178 10.42 24.52 -7.74
N LYS A 179 11.73 24.19 -7.72
CA LYS A 179 12.26 22.94 -8.25
C LYS A 179 11.71 21.71 -7.54
N ALA A 180 11.61 21.75 -6.21
CA ALA A 180 11.03 20.66 -5.43
C ALA A 180 9.54 20.47 -5.69
N GLN A 181 8.79 21.57 -5.80
CA GLN A 181 7.36 21.55 -6.14
C GLN A 181 7.11 20.97 -7.54
N GLN A 182 7.99 21.28 -8.51
CA GLN A 182 7.90 20.69 -9.85
C GLN A 182 8.02 19.17 -9.79
N VAL A 183 9.03 18.64 -9.08
CA VAL A 183 9.25 17.19 -8.94
C VAL A 183 8.08 16.51 -8.20
N LEU A 184 7.52 17.17 -7.18
CA LEU A 184 6.31 16.68 -6.51
C LEU A 184 5.12 16.57 -7.50
N MET A 185 4.94 17.57 -8.37
CA MET A 185 3.89 17.56 -9.39
C MET A 185 4.10 16.48 -10.46
N GLU A 186 5.36 16.21 -10.83
CA GLU A 186 5.71 15.11 -11.73
C GLU A 186 5.27 13.76 -11.14
N ARG A 187 5.62 13.48 -9.87
CA ARG A 187 5.20 12.24 -9.20
C ARG A 187 3.70 12.19 -8.94
N ALA A 188 3.06 13.31 -8.61
CA ALA A 188 1.62 13.37 -8.43
C ALA A 188 0.88 13.06 -9.75
N ARG A 189 1.35 13.61 -10.88
CA ARG A 189 0.81 13.31 -12.20
C ARG A 189 1.01 11.84 -12.58
N ALA A 190 2.24 11.31 -12.41
CA ALA A 190 2.54 9.92 -12.71
C ALA A 190 1.59 8.95 -11.97
N ASN A 191 1.37 9.18 -10.67
CA ASN A 191 0.46 8.35 -9.88
C ASN A 191 -1.02 8.60 -10.22
N GLY A 192 -1.39 9.81 -10.60
CA GLY A 192 -2.73 10.13 -11.12
C GLY A 192 -3.03 9.40 -12.43
N GLU A 193 -2.06 9.32 -13.34
CA GLU A 193 -2.16 8.55 -14.58
C GLU A 193 -2.15 7.04 -14.32
N ALA A 194 -1.35 6.58 -13.36
CA ALA A 194 -1.29 5.17 -12.94
C ALA A 194 -2.64 4.70 -12.35
N GLN A 195 -3.34 5.56 -11.62
CA GLN A 195 -4.70 5.29 -11.14
C GLN A 195 -5.67 4.99 -12.30
N LEU A 196 -5.45 5.60 -13.46
CA LEU A 196 -6.26 5.39 -14.67
C LEU A 196 -5.76 4.26 -15.56
N GLY A 197 -4.64 3.60 -15.20
CA GLY A 197 -3.99 2.60 -16.05
C GLY A 197 -3.35 3.20 -17.32
N LYS A 198 -2.95 4.48 -17.28
CA LYS A 198 -2.47 5.26 -18.43
C LYS A 198 -1.07 5.83 -18.26
N TYR A 199 -0.35 5.43 -17.22
CA TYR A 199 1.02 5.90 -17.01
C TYR A 199 1.98 5.25 -18.02
N GLY A 200 2.68 6.09 -18.79
CA GLY A 200 3.59 5.66 -19.85
C GLY A 200 5.03 5.37 -19.39
N GLY A 201 5.34 5.54 -18.10
CA GLY A 201 6.70 5.39 -17.55
C GLY A 201 7.60 6.61 -17.77
N GLY A 202 8.66 6.71 -16.95
CA GLY A 202 9.79 7.62 -17.17
C GLY A 202 9.76 8.96 -16.42
N ALA A 203 8.74 9.25 -15.61
CA ALA A 203 8.73 10.47 -14.80
C ALA A 203 9.83 10.45 -13.72
N GLY A 204 10.55 11.56 -13.52
CA GLY A 204 11.54 11.71 -12.44
C GLY A 204 12.93 11.08 -12.68
N GLY A 205 13.15 10.38 -13.80
CA GLY A 205 14.46 9.87 -14.21
C GLY A 205 15.10 8.85 -13.24
N ALA A 206 16.43 8.66 -13.33
CA ALA A 206 17.14 7.64 -12.55
C ALA A 206 17.01 7.79 -11.01
N ALA A 207 16.77 9.02 -10.52
CA ALA A 207 16.59 9.27 -9.10
C ALA A 207 15.29 8.65 -8.54
N ALA A 208 14.24 8.56 -9.37
CA ALA A 208 12.95 7.97 -9.02
C ALA A 208 12.98 6.43 -8.97
N ALA A 209 13.95 5.79 -9.65
CA ALA A 209 14.11 4.34 -9.70
C ALA A 209 14.89 3.75 -8.51
N SER A 210 15.41 4.59 -7.61
CA SER A 210 16.15 4.11 -6.44
C SER A 210 15.21 3.52 -5.39
N SER A 211 15.52 2.32 -4.88
CA SER A 211 14.78 1.70 -3.78
C SER A 211 14.71 2.64 -2.55
N LEU A 212 13.55 2.64 -1.89
CA LEU A 212 13.27 3.45 -0.70
C LEU A 212 13.06 2.54 0.53
N PHE A 213 13.48 1.29 0.45
CA PHE A 213 13.31 0.31 1.51
C PHE A 213 14.19 0.63 2.71
N GLU A 214 13.60 0.49 3.90
CA GLU A 214 14.29 0.60 5.18
C GLU A 214 13.88 -0.61 6.03
N LYS A 215 14.87 -1.42 6.41
CA LYS A 215 14.66 -2.65 7.17
C LYS A 215 13.97 -2.33 8.50
N ARG A 216 12.86 -3.02 8.80
CA ARG A 216 12.05 -2.81 10.01
C ARG A 216 11.64 -1.35 10.23
N TYR A 217 11.19 -0.65 9.18
CA TYR A 217 10.79 0.75 9.27
C TYR A 217 9.72 1.00 10.35
N VAL A 218 10.03 1.92 11.27
CA VAL A 218 9.13 2.46 12.30
C VAL A 218 8.93 3.94 12.01
N TYR A 219 7.67 4.40 12.08
CA TYR A 219 7.32 5.82 11.89
C TYR A 219 7.78 6.68 13.07
#